data_AF-A0A517S971-F1
#
_entry.id   AF-A0A517S971-F1
#
_cell.length_a   1.000
_cell.length_b   1.000
_cell.length_c   1.000
_cell.angle_alpha   90.00
_cell.angle_beta   90.00
_cell.angle_gamma   90.00
#
_symmetry.space_group_name_H-M   'P 1'
#
loop_
_entity.id
_entity.type
_entity.pdbx_description
1 polymer ?
#
loop_
_entity_poly.entity_id
_entity_poly.type
_entity_poly.pdbx_seq_one_letter_code
_entity_poly.pdbx_strand_id
1 'polypeptide(L)' 'MTSCPKHLAEVKRALAKKYTNLANIAGSIPKRKQFQTRADKHNRQAEAFERTAAQQAAEKA' A
#
# COMPACT_ATOMS: atom_id res chain seq x y z
N MET A 1 9.60 -15.38 11.99
CA MET A 1 8.88 -14.21 12.56
C MET A 1 7.83 -13.76 11.56
N THR A 2 6.56 -14.06 11.79
CA THR A 2 5.45 -13.58 10.95
C THR A 2 5.20 -12.11 11.24
N SER A 3 5.47 -11.24 10.27
CA SER A 3 5.22 -9.79 10.37
C SER A 3 3.72 -9.51 10.58
N CYS A 4 3.39 -8.67 11.57
CA CYS A 4 2.02 -8.30 11.92
C CYS A 4 1.29 -7.65 10.72
N PRO A 5 0.04 -8.03 10.40
CA PRO A 5 -0.71 -7.46 9.27
C PRO A 5 -0.84 -5.94 9.34
N LYS A 6 -0.94 -5.37 10.55
CA LYS A 6 -0.99 -3.93 10.75
C LYS A 6 0.30 -3.22 10.29
N HIS A 7 1.46 -3.79 10.62
CA HIS A 7 2.74 -3.28 10.16
C HIS A 7 2.92 -3.43 8.64
N LEU A 8 2.45 -4.54 8.07
CA LEU A 8 2.46 -4.74 6.62
C LEU A 8 1.59 -3.70 5.90
N ALA A 9 0.42 -3.36 6.44
CA ALA A 9 -0.43 -2.30 5.92
C ALA A 9 0.30 -0.95 5.89
N GLU A 10 0.96 -0.56 6.99
CA GLU A 10 1.73 0.69 7.09
C GLU A 10 2.84 0.76 6.04
N VAL A 11 3.60 -0.33 5.88
CA VAL A 11 4.67 -0.41 4.86
C VAL A 11 4.07 -0.27 3.46
N LYS A 12 2.93 -0.89 3.18
CA LYS A 12 2.26 -0.78 1.88
C LYS A 12 1.71 0.63 1.62
N ARG A 13 1.14 1.31 2.62
CA ARG A 13 0.74 2.72 2.55
C ARG A 13 1.95 3.61 2.24
N ALA A 14 3.08 3.39 2.91
CA ALA A 14 4.30 4.15 2.68
C ALA A 14 4.84 3.95 1.25
N LEU A 15 4.81 2.71 0.74
CA LEU A 15 5.18 2.41 -0.64
C LEU A 15 4.24 3.09 -1.64
N ALA A 16 2.92 3.04 -1.41
CA ALA A 16 1.95 3.71 -2.26
C ALA A 16 2.24 5.22 -2.35
N LYS A 17 2.45 5.88 -1.21
CA LYS A 17 2.80 7.31 -1.15
C LYS A 17 4.09 7.63 -1.92
N LYS A 18 5.12 6.79 -1.78
CA LYS A 18 6.38 6.96 -2.55
C LYS A 18 6.12 6.89 -4.05
N TYR A 19 5.33 5.92 -4.52
CA TYR A 19 5.01 5.80 -5.93
C TYR A 19 4.12 6.92 -6.45
N THR A 20 3.18 7.42 -5.65
CA THR A 20 2.40 8.63 -5.99
C THR A 20 3.33 9.83 -6.18
N ASN A 21 4.28 10.04 -5.28
CA ASN A 21 5.27 11.11 -5.42
C ASN A 21 6.11 10.95 -6.69
N LEU A 22 6.57 9.72 -6.99
CA LEU A 22 7.29 9.41 -8.23
C LEU A 22 6.44 9.68 -9.48
N ALA A 23 5.14 9.38 -9.45
CA ALA A 23 4.22 9.68 -10.54
C ALA A 23 4.09 11.19 -10.77
N ASN A 24 4.01 11.98 -9.69
CA ASN A 24 3.89 13.43 -9.75
C ASN A 24 5.13 14.11 -10.34
N ILE A 25 6.33 13.62 -10.00
CA ILE A 25 7.60 14.18 -10.51
C ILE A 25 8.05 13.55 -11.85
N ALA A 26 7.33 12.55 -12.35
CA ALA A 26 7.70 11.90 -13.60
C ALA A 26 7.46 12.83 -14.80
N GLY A 27 8.54 13.16 -15.52
CA GLY A 27 8.52 13.99 -16.73
C GLY A 27 7.96 13.30 -17.99
N SER A 28 7.62 12.00 -17.91
CA SER A 28 7.08 11.26 -19.06
C SER A 28 5.75 10.59 -18.69
N ILE A 29 4.76 10.67 -19.60
CA ILE A 29 3.43 10.07 -19.43
C ILE A 29 3.50 8.55 -19.15
N PRO A 30 4.34 7.76 -19.85
CA PRO A 30 4.43 6.32 -19.58
C PRO A 30 4.91 6.00 -18.16
N LYS A 31 5.96 6.70 -17.68
CA LYS A 31 6.45 6.52 -16.30
C LYS A 31 5.42 6.98 -15.26
N ARG A 32 4.72 8.09 -15.51
CA ARG A 32 3.62 8.54 -14.63
C ARG A 32 2.56 7.45 -14.48
N LYS A 33 2.08 6.88 -15.58
CA LYS A 33 1.12 5.76 -15.56
C LYS A 33 1.68 4.55 -14.82
N GLN A 34 2.92 4.16 -15.10
CA GLN A 34 3.57 3.03 -14.43
C GLN A 34 3.64 3.23 -12.91
N PHE A 35 4.06 4.40 -12.45
CA PHE A 35 4.14 4.71 -11.02
C PHE A 35 2.76 4.78 -10.38
N GLN A 36 1.77 5.38 -11.06
CA GLN A 36 0.39 5.40 -10.59
C GLN A 36 -0.15 3.97 -10.40
N THR A 37 0.03 3.09 -11.39
CA THR A 37 -0.40 1.69 -11.28
C THR A 37 0.27 0.97 -10.11
N ARG A 38 1.55 1.25 -9.84
CA ARG A 38 2.24 0.69 -8.66
C ARG A 38 1.70 1.25 -7.35
N ALA A 39 1.40 2.56 -7.29
CA ALA A 39 0.77 3.17 -6.13
C ALA A 39 -0.59 2.53 -5.82
N ASP A 40 -1.44 2.39 -6.83
CA ASP A 40 -2.77 1.78 -6.70
C ASP A 40 -2.68 0.33 -6.24
N LYS A 41 -1.73 -0.44 -6.79
CA LYS A 41 -1.48 -1.82 -6.35
C LYS A 41 -1.12 -1.88 -4.88
N HIS A 42 -0.25 -0.99 -4.40
CA HIS A 42 0.15 -0.97 -2.99
C HIS A 42 -0.96 -0.49 -2.07
N ASN A 43 -1.81 0.45 -2.49
CA ASN A 43 -3.00 0.85 -1.73
C ASN A 43 -3.97 -0.33 -1.54
N ARG A 44 -4.29 -1.06 -2.61
CA ARG A 44 -5.15 -2.26 -2.52
C ARG A 44 -4.56 -3.32 -1.58
N GLN A 45 -3.23 -3.51 -1.61
CA GLN A 45 -2.55 -4.42 -0.68
C GLN A 45 -2.63 -3.94 0.76
N ALA A 46 -2.47 -2.63 1.01
CA ALA A 46 -2.62 -2.05 2.35
C ALA A 46 -4.04 -2.27 2.89
N GLU A 47 -5.06 -1.97 2.10
CA GLU A 47 -6.47 -2.18 2.46
C GLU A 47 -6.76 -3.65 2.81
N ALA A 48 -6.22 -4.59 2.04
CA ALA A 48 -6.36 -6.02 2.34
C ALA A 48 -5.75 -6.37 3.70
N PHE A 49 -4.55 -5.87 4.00
CA PHE A 49 -3.91 -6.10 5.29
C PHE A 49 -4.62 -5.41 6.45
N GLU A 50 -5.18 -4.21 6.24
CA GLU A 50 -6.02 -3.51 7.23
C GLU A 50 -7.27 -4.33 7.56
N ARG A 51 -7.92 -4.91 6.55
CA ARG A 51 -9.07 -5.81 6.75
C ARG A 51 -8.69 -7.05 7.55
N THR A 52 -7.58 -7.70 7.21
CA THR A 52 -7.09 -8.87 7.96
C THR A 52 -6.73 -8.50 9.40
N ALA A 53 -6.09 -7.34 9.61
CA ALA A 53 -5.76 -6.86 10.96
C ALA A 53 -7.02 -6.59 11.79
N ALA A 54 -8.07 -6.01 11.18
CA ALA A 54 -9.35 -5.77 11.83
C ALA A 54 -10.07 -7.08 12.18
N GLN A 55 -10.07 -8.07 11.29
CA GLN A 55 -10.62 -9.40 11.56
C GLN A 55 -9.91 -10.08 12.74
N GLN A 56 -8.58 -10.09 12.72
CA GLN A 56 -7.79 -10.67 13.83
C GLN A 56 -7.96 -9.94 15.16
N ALA A 57 -8.23 -8.62 15.13
CA ALA A 57 -8.54 -7.87 16.34
C ALA A 57 -9.93 -8.20 16.87
N ALA A 58 -10.91 -8.38 15.98
CA ALA A 58 -12.28 -8.76 16.34
C ALA A 58 -12.38 -10.21 16.85
N GLU A 59 -11.58 -11.15 16.30
CA GLU A 59 -11.53 -12.54 16.75
C GLU A 59 -10.84 -12.72 18.12
N LYS A 60 -10.05 -11.73 18.55
CA LYS A 60 -9.32 -11.74 19.82
C LYS A 60 -9.99 -10.92 20.93
N ALA A 61 -11.07 -10.22 20.61
CA ALA A 61 -11.88 -9.44 21.54
C ALA A 61 -13.04 -10.30 22.07
#